data_AF-A0A964IP99-F1
#
_entry.id   AF-A0A964IP99-F1
#
_cell.length_a   1.000
_cell.length_b   1.000
_cell.length_c   1.000
_cell.angle_alpha   90.00
_cell.angle_beta   90.00
_cell.angle_gamma   90.00
#
_symmetry.space_group_name_H-M   'P 1'
#
loop_
_entity.id
_entity.type
_entity.pdbx_description
1 polymer ?
#
loop_
_entity_poly.entity_id
_entity_poly.type
_entity_poly.pdbx_seq_one_letter_code
_entity_poly.pdbx_strand_id
1 'polypeptide(L)'
;MLTSASIERQALTLGFDACGVAPATALPELQFLPEWLARGYAGDMIYLHKSAHARADIRNVLPSARSVIVAGAIYNTDQGSGIGPAHRSFGEGGDPGCDRIQVARYARGQDYHIVLAERLEQLATWMRGQHAAAFETAIFVDKHHVQERVYARHAGVGWIGKNSCVINPELGSYMFLCGIATSL
;
A
#
# COMPACT_ATOMS: atom_id res chain seq x y z
N MET A 1 9.42 7.01 24.03
CA MET A 1 8.29 6.08 24.13
C MET A 1 7.65 5.99 22.77
N LEU A 2 7.36 4.78 22.29
CA LEU A 2 6.75 4.56 20.99
C LEU A 2 5.28 5.04 21.00
N THR A 3 4.96 6.00 20.13
CA THR A 3 3.62 6.57 19.93
C THR A 3 3.29 6.62 18.43
N SER A 4 2.00 6.73 18.07
CA SER A 4 1.57 6.91 16.66
C SER A 4 2.33 8.03 15.96
N ALA A 5 2.38 9.21 16.58
CA ALA A 5 3.07 10.38 16.03
C ALA A 5 4.59 10.14 15.83
N SER A 6 5.22 9.35 16.69
CA SER A 6 6.64 8.99 16.50
C SER A 6 6.86 8.02 15.35
N ILE A 7 5.94 7.06 15.15
CA ILE A 7 5.96 6.11 14.04
C ILE A 7 5.73 6.84 12.71
N GLU A 8 4.73 7.72 12.66
CA GLU A 8 4.42 8.54 11.49
C GLU A 8 5.62 9.38 11.09
N ARG A 9 6.25 10.08 12.04
CA ARG A 9 7.47 10.86 11.79
C ARG A 9 8.60 10.00 11.27
N GLN A 10 8.84 8.84 11.88
CA GLN A 10 9.90 7.94 11.41
C GLN A 10 9.63 7.43 10.00
N ALA A 11 8.38 7.07 9.69
CA ALA A 11 7.99 6.63 8.34
C ALA A 11 8.34 7.70 7.29
N LEU A 12 8.07 8.98 7.59
CA LEU A 12 8.46 10.08 6.70
C LEU A 12 9.98 10.17 6.48
N THR A 13 10.79 9.98 7.53
CA THR A 13 12.26 9.95 7.39
C THR A 13 12.77 8.78 6.55
N LEU A 14 12.01 7.68 6.48
CA LEU A 14 12.33 6.48 5.69
C LEU A 14 11.82 6.60 4.24
N GLY A 15 11.29 7.76 3.85
CA GLY A 15 10.88 8.06 2.48
C GLY A 15 9.45 7.66 2.13
N PHE A 16 8.59 7.45 3.13
CA PHE A 16 7.14 7.46 2.91
C PHE A 16 6.62 8.90 2.90
N ASP A 17 5.54 9.16 2.17
CA ASP A 17 4.93 10.49 2.04
C ASP A 17 3.69 10.65 2.95
N ALA A 18 3.09 9.53 3.35
CA ALA A 18 2.00 9.49 4.30
C ALA A 18 2.15 8.29 5.22
N CYS A 19 1.69 8.41 6.47
CA CYS A 19 1.63 7.31 7.42
C CYS A 19 0.49 7.55 8.40
N GLY A 20 -0.14 6.49 8.86
CA GLY A 20 -1.15 6.53 9.91
C GLY A 20 -1.36 5.17 10.55
N VAL A 21 -2.13 5.14 11.63
CA VAL A 21 -2.38 3.91 12.40
C VAL A 21 -3.88 3.65 12.50
N ALA A 22 -4.29 2.46 12.08
CA ALA A 22 -5.65 1.96 12.21
C ALA A 22 -5.74 0.87 13.29
N PRO A 23 -6.90 0.68 13.93
CA PRO A 23 -7.11 -0.46 14.82
C PRO A 23 -7.25 -1.77 14.02
N ALA A 24 -6.65 -2.86 14.50
CA ALA A 24 -6.82 -4.21 13.95
C ALA A 24 -8.13 -4.85 14.49
N THR A 25 -9.25 -4.18 14.20
CA THR A 25 -10.60 -4.60 14.65
C THR A 25 -11.46 -5.00 13.46
N ALA A 26 -12.68 -5.46 13.73
CA ALA A 26 -13.67 -5.69 12.69
C ALA A 26 -14.09 -4.34 12.07
N LEU A 27 -13.63 -4.07 10.85
CA LEU A 27 -14.01 -2.90 10.07
C LEU A 27 -15.15 -3.29 9.12
N PRO A 28 -16.28 -2.54 9.08
CA PRO A 28 -17.45 -2.92 8.28
C PRO A 28 -17.13 -3.20 6.80
N GLU A 29 -16.23 -2.42 6.20
CA GLU A 29 -15.88 -2.54 4.79
C GLU A 29 -15.15 -3.85 4.45
N LEU A 30 -14.48 -4.49 5.43
CA LEU A 30 -13.79 -5.76 5.21
C LEU A 30 -14.76 -6.88 4.82
N GLN A 31 -16.02 -6.76 5.25
CA GLN A 31 -17.08 -7.75 5.00
C GLN A 31 -17.69 -7.66 3.59
N PHE A 32 -17.28 -6.69 2.77
CA PHE A 32 -17.82 -6.53 1.42
C PHE A 32 -17.24 -7.53 0.41
N LEU A 33 -16.01 -8.01 0.63
CA LEU A 33 -15.32 -8.89 -0.32
C LEU A 33 -16.11 -10.17 -0.65
N PRO A 34 -16.69 -10.91 0.31
CA PRO A 34 -17.51 -12.09 -0.01
C PRO A 34 -18.68 -11.81 -0.95
N GLU A 35 -19.43 -10.72 -0.71
CA GLU A 35 -20.55 -10.32 -1.57
C GLU A 35 -20.04 -9.92 -2.97
N TRP A 36 -18.97 -9.13 -3.03
CA TRP A 36 -18.35 -8.70 -4.28
C TRP A 36 -17.87 -9.90 -5.12
N LEU A 37 -17.30 -10.92 -4.49
CA LEU A 37 -16.90 -12.18 -5.12
C LEU A 37 -18.10 -12.99 -5.60
N ALA A 38 -19.17 -13.08 -4.81
CA ALA A 38 -20.39 -13.81 -5.18
C ALA A 38 -21.09 -13.20 -6.41
N ARG A 39 -20.95 -11.89 -6.62
CA ARG A 39 -21.45 -11.18 -7.82
C ARG A 39 -20.59 -11.39 -9.07
N GLY A 40 -19.48 -12.13 -8.98
CA GLY A 40 -18.58 -12.41 -10.11
C GLY A 40 -17.72 -11.22 -10.53
N TYR A 41 -17.59 -10.19 -9.69
CA TYR A 41 -16.83 -8.98 -10.04
C TYR A 41 -15.31 -9.18 -10.10
N ALA A 42 -14.81 -10.34 -9.62
CA ALA A 42 -13.40 -10.71 -9.71
C ALA A 42 -12.91 -11.00 -11.14
N GLY A 43 -13.81 -11.26 -12.10
CA GLY A 43 -13.43 -11.77 -13.42
C GLY A 43 -12.51 -12.99 -13.28
N ASP A 44 -11.36 -12.95 -13.93
CA ASP A 44 -10.38 -14.06 -13.93
C ASP A 44 -9.44 -14.07 -12.70
N MET A 45 -9.62 -13.15 -11.73
CA MET A 45 -8.78 -13.09 -10.53
C MET A 45 -9.12 -14.17 -9.50
N ILE A 46 -9.02 -15.44 -9.90
CA ILE A 46 -9.38 -16.62 -9.10
C ILE A 46 -8.65 -16.66 -7.75
N TYR A 47 -7.44 -16.10 -7.68
CA TYR A 47 -6.66 -16.00 -6.44
C TYR A 47 -7.37 -15.18 -5.34
N LEU A 48 -8.28 -14.26 -5.69
CA LEU A 48 -9.07 -13.50 -4.73
C LEU A 48 -10.04 -14.39 -3.96
N HIS A 49 -10.63 -15.40 -4.60
CA HIS A 49 -11.48 -16.37 -3.91
C HIS A 49 -10.67 -17.20 -2.91
N LYS A 50 -9.47 -17.65 -3.29
CA LYS A 50 -8.60 -18.45 -2.43
C LYS A 50 -8.08 -17.67 -1.21
N SER A 51 -7.87 -16.37 -1.38
CA SER A 51 -7.34 -15.49 -0.32
C SER A 51 -8.42 -14.75 0.47
N ALA A 52 -9.71 -14.96 0.16
CA ALA A 52 -10.82 -14.21 0.75
C ALA A 52 -10.86 -14.28 2.28
N HIS A 53 -10.63 -15.46 2.87
CA HIS A 53 -10.56 -15.63 4.33
C HIS A 53 -9.43 -14.79 4.93
N ALA A 54 -8.22 -14.87 4.38
CA ALA A 54 -7.09 -14.09 4.87
C ALA A 54 -7.32 -12.57 4.76
N ARG A 55 -8.00 -12.12 3.69
CA ARG A 55 -8.35 -10.71 3.44
C ARG A 55 -9.49 -10.19 4.33
N ALA A 56 -10.27 -11.07 4.95
CA ALA A 56 -11.42 -10.68 5.76
C ALA A 56 -11.02 -9.98 7.07
N ASP A 57 -9.82 -10.25 7.57
CA ASP A 57 -9.31 -9.68 8.82
C ASP A 57 -7.78 -9.75 8.83
N ILE A 58 -7.09 -8.65 9.16
CA ILE A 58 -5.63 -8.64 9.31
C ILE A 58 -5.13 -9.65 10.34
N ARG A 59 -5.96 -10.03 11.32
CA ARG A 59 -5.64 -11.05 12.32
C ARG A 59 -5.53 -12.45 11.72
N ASN A 60 -6.04 -12.67 10.50
CA ASN A 60 -5.78 -13.90 9.76
C ASN A 60 -4.37 -13.94 9.12
N VAL A 61 -3.68 -12.80 9.08
CA VAL A 61 -2.27 -12.67 8.67
C VAL A 61 -1.35 -12.68 9.90
N LEU A 62 -1.70 -11.91 10.94
CA LEU A 62 -1.01 -11.87 12.22
C LEU A 62 -2.02 -12.00 13.37
N PRO A 63 -2.23 -13.19 13.96
CA PRO A 63 -3.25 -13.43 14.98
C PRO A 63 -3.21 -12.50 16.19
N SER A 64 -2.02 -12.02 16.56
CA SER A 64 -1.80 -11.10 17.68
C SER A 64 -2.01 -9.63 17.33
N ALA A 65 -2.32 -9.29 16.07
CA ALA A 65 -2.44 -7.90 15.62
C ALA A 65 -3.49 -7.12 16.43
N ARG A 66 -3.10 -5.95 16.91
CA ARG A 66 -3.93 -4.99 17.64
C ARG A 66 -4.04 -3.65 16.91
N SER A 67 -3.01 -3.29 16.14
CA SER A 67 -3.05 -2.16 15.22
C SER A 67 -2.38 -2.47 13.89
N VAL A 68 -2.66 -1.61 12.91
CA VAL A 68 -2.14 -1.66 11.55
C VAL A 68 -1.56 -0.29 11.22
N ILE A 69 -0.26 -0.22 11.03
CA ILE A 69 0.42 0.96 10.51
C ILE A 69 0.31 0.91 9.00
N VAL A 70 -0.24 1.96 8.38
CA VAL A 70 -0.37 2.06 6.92
C VAL A 70 0.49 3.22 6.44
N ALA A 71 1.36 2.94 5.48
CA ALA A 71 2.23 3.92 4.86
C ALA A 71 1.91 4.08 3.37
N GLY A 72 2.06 5.30 2.89
CA GLY A 72 1.86 5.71 1.50
C GLY A 72 3.15 6.23 0.88
N ALA A 73 3.47 5.81 -0.34
CA ALA A 73 4.60 6.34 -1.11
C ALA A 73 4.13 6.85 -2.47
N ILE A 74 4.43 8.10 -2.80
CA ILE A 74 4.02 8.75 -4.03
C ILE A 74 4.90 8.29 -5.18
N TYR A 75 4.25 7.77 -6.23
CA TYR A 75 4.91 7.39 -7.48
C TYR A 75 4.64 8.37 -8.61
N ASN A 76 3.93 9.47 -8.32
CA ASN A 76 3.73 10.56 -9.27
C ASN A 76 5.01 11.38 -9.44
N THR A 77 6.03 10.77 -10.00
CA THR A 77 7.28 11.45 -10.31
C THR A 77 7.13 12.27 -11.59
N ASP A 78 7.78 13.43 -11.63
CA ASP A 78 7.75 14.39 -12.74
C ASP A 78 8.61 13.93 -13.94
N GLN A 79 8.71 12.61 -14.13
CA GLN A 79 9.24 11.97 -15.34
C GLN A 79 8.22 12.18 -16.48
N GLY A 80 8.07 13.44 -16.90
CA GLY A 80 7.14 13.89 -17.94
C GLY A 80 5.68 13.77 -17.53
N SER A 81 5.11 14.86 -17.03
CA SER A 81 3.67 15.16 -17.10
C SER A 81 3.19 15.39 -18.55
N GLY A 82 3.70 14.62 -19.51
CA GLY A 82 3.42 14.78 -20.91
C GLY A 82 2.22 13.94 -21.34
N ILE A 83 1.11 14.61 -21.61
CA ILE A 83 0.34 14.35 -22.83
C ILE A 83 1.21 14.86 -24.01
N GLY A 84 2.44 14.33 -24.14
CA GLY A 84 3.54 14.89 -24.93
C GLY A 84 4.84 14.07 -24.82
N PRO A 85 5.76 14.18 -25.80
CA PRO A 85 6.59 13.08 -26.26
C PRO A 85 7.92 12.98 -25.51
N ALA A 86 7.90 12.61 -24.24
CA ALA A 86 9.12 12.36 -23.47
C ALA A 86 9.07 11.05 -22.66
N HIS A 87 8.69 9.96 -23.32
CA HIS A 87 9.00 8.62 -22.83
C HIS A 87 10.25 8.13 -23.54
N ARG A 88 11.35 7.96 -22.79
CA ARG A 88 12.58 7.34 -23.30
C ARG A 88 12.23 5.95 -23.83
N SER A 89 12.50 5.76 -25.11
CA SER A 89 12.37 4.50 -25.82
C SER A 89 13.17 3.42 -25.09
N PHE A 90 12.57 2.24 -24.91
CA PHE A 90 13.39 1.03 -24.90
C PHE A 90 13.90 0.86 -26.32
N GLY A 91 15.17 1.20 -26.53
CA GLY A 91 15.86 1.16 -27.82
C GLY A 91 16.39 2.53 -28.24
N GLU A 92 17.69 2.74 -28.05
CA GLU A 92 18.43 3.69 -28.88
C GLU A 92 18.36 3.16 -30.33
N GLY A 93 17.45 3.73 -31.13
CA GLY A 93 17.24 3.33 -32.53
C GLY A 93 15.79 3.21 -33.01
N GLY A 94 14.79 3.68 -32.26
CA GLY A 94 13.37 3.58 -32.66
C GLY A 94 13.00 4.43 -33.89
N ASP A 95 12.44 3.76 -34.90
CA ASP A 95 11.89 4.31 -36.14
C ASP A 95 10.85 5.43 -35.87
N PRO A 96 10.92 6.60 -36.54
CA PRO A 96 9.98 7.72 -36.36
C PRO A 96 8.50 7.41 -36.64
N GLY A 97 8.15 6.18 -37.05
CA GLY A 97 6.78 5.69 -37.25
C GLY A 97 6.19 4.80 -36.15
N CYS A 98 6.93 4.46 -35.09
CA CYS A 98 6.40 3.61 -34.01
C CYS A 98 5.60 4.41 -32.98
N ASP A 99 4.29 4.14 -32.88
CA ASP A 99 3.43 4.65 -31.81
C ASP A 99 4.03 4.35 -30.44
N ARG A 100 4.16 5.39 -29.61
CA ARG A 100 4.82 5.29 -28.29
C ARG A 100 3.93 4.51 -27.34
N ILE A 101 4.33 3.29 -26.97
CA ILE A 101 3.64 2.49 -25.96
C ILE A 101 3.73 3.20 -24.60
N GLN A 102 2.58 3.42 -23.97
CA GLN A 102 2.51 3.98 -22.63
C GLN A 102 2.37 2.86 -21.59
N VAL A 103 3.30 2.83 -20.64
CA VAL A 103 3.24 1.97 -19.46
C VAL A 103 2.63 2.76 -18.32
N ALA A 104 1.74 2.15 -17.52
CA ALA A 104 1.13 2.78 -16.35
C ALA A 104 2.20 3.34 -15.40
N ARG A 105 1.95 4.51 -14.78
CA ARG A 105 2.96 5.21 -13.96
C ARG A 105 3.53 4.35 -12.82
N TYR A 106 2.70 3.54 -12.19
CA TYR A 106 3.10 2.67 -11.07
C TYR A 106 4.01 1.50 -11.49
N ALA A 107 4.04 1.17 -12.79
CA ALA A 107 4.85 0.05 -13.33
C ALA A 107 6.17 0.54 -13.93
N ARG A 108 6.62 1.75 -13.58
CA ARG A 108 7.85 2.36 -14.07
C ARG A 108 8.90 2.38 -12.96
N GLY A 109 10.15 2.17 -13.35
CA GLY A 109 11.27 2.17 -12.41
C GLY A 109 11.46 0.81 -11.73
N GLN A 110 12.05 0.82 -10.54
CA GLN A 110 12.27 -0.39 -9.75
C GLN A 110 10.94 -0.91 -9.19
N ASP A 111 10.82 -2.24 -9.07
CA ASP A 111 9.66 -2.88 -8.47
C ASP A 111 9.41 -2.34 -7.05
N TYR A 112 8.25 -1.69 -6.88
CA TYR A 112 7.86 -1.05 -5.64
C TYR A 112 7.77 -2.05 -4.48
N HIS A 113 7.47 -3.32 -4.75
CA HIS A 113 7.40 -4.34 -3.71
C HIS A 113 8.71 -4.47 -2.94
N ILE A 114 9.85 -4.40 -3.65
CA ILE A 114 11.18 -4.53 -3.05
C ILE A 114 11.49 -3.29 -2.22
N VAL A 115 11.30 -2.11 -2.82
CA VAL A 115 11.62 -0.82 -2.20
C VAL A 115 10.79 -0.57 -0.95
N LEU A 116 9.47 -0.82 -1.01
CA LEU A 116 8.59 -0.60 0.14
C LEU A 116 8.82 -1.62 1.25
N ALA A 117 9.05 -2.90 0.91
CA ALA A 117 9.34 -3.91 1.92
C ALA A 117 10.62 -3.58 2.71
N GLU A 118 11.68 -3.14 2.04
CA GLU A 118 12.92 -2.73 2.70
C GLU A 118 12.69 -1.57 3.69
N ARG A 119 11.93 -0.55 3.28
CA ARG A 119 11.60 0.59 4.15
C ARG A 119 10.73 0.18 5.34
N LEU A 120 9.79 -0.75 5.16
CA LEU A 120 8.97 -1.28 6.25
C LEU A 120 9.80 -2.08 7.24
N GLU A 121 10.77 -2.87 6.77
CA GLU A 121 11.69 -3.60 7.66
C GLU A 121 12.57 -2.64 8.49
N GLN A 122 13.02 -1.55 7.88
CA GLN A 122 13.73 -0.48 8.61
C GLN A 122 12.83 0.16 9.67
N LEU A 123 11.56 0.45 9.33
CA LEU A 123 10.59 1.00 10.29
C LEU A 123 10.32 0.01 11.43
N ALA A 124 10.05 -1.26 11.14
CA ALA A 124 9.81 -2.30 12.14
C ALA A 124 11.02 -2.47 13.08
N THR A 125 12.23 -2.44 12.52
CA THR A 125 13.49 -2.51 13.27
C THR A 125 13.66 -1.30 14.18
N TRP A 126 13.37 -0.09 13.69
CA TRP A 126 13.37 1.11 14.52
C TRP A 126 12.34 1.00 15.65
N MET A 127 11.11 0.55 15.39
CA MET A 127 10.07 0.39 16.41
C MET A 127 10.52 -0.57 17.52
N ARG A 128 11.17 -1.69 17.16
CA ARG A 128 11.76 -2.64 18.11
C ARG A 128 12.84 -2.00 19.00
N GLY A 129 13.59 -1.03 18.47
CA GLY A 129 14.56 -0.26 19.25
C GLY A 129 13.93 0.79 20.18
N GLN A 130 12.68 1.21 19.94
CA GLN A 130 11.99 2.25 20.72
C GLN A 130 11.03 1.72 21.78
N HIS A 131 10.74 0.42 21.79
CA HIS A 131 9.82 -0.23 22.71
C HIS A 131 10.53 -1.35 23.47
N ALA A 132 10.54 -1.26 24.80
CA ALA A 132 11.32 -2.19 25.63
C ALA A 132 10.73 -3.61 25.68
N ALA A 133 9.41 -3.74 25.57
CA ALA A 133 8.75 -5.03 25.55
C ALA A 133 8.77 -5.63 24.14
N ALA A 134 8.86 -6.96 24.05
CA ALA A 134 8.73 -7.66 22.78
C ALA A 134 7.29 -7.53 22.24
N PHE A 135 7.17 -7.39 20.92
CA PHE A 135 5.92 -7.37 20.19
C PHE A 135 6.14 -7.96 18.80
N GLU A 136 5.07 -8.44 18.18
CA GLU A 136 5.12 -9.09 16.88
C GLU A 136 4.78 -8.09 15.77
N THR A 137 5.42 -8.25 14.62
CA THR A 137 5.17 -7.45 13.42
C THR A 137 5.10 -8.33 12.19
N ALA A 138 4.16 -8.06 11.29
CA ALA A 138 4.12 -8.62 9.94
C ALA A 138 3.99 -7.50 8.92
N ILE A 139 5.01 -7.32 8.08
CA ILE A 139 4.97 -6.34 6.99
C ILE A 139 4.07 -6.86 5.86
N PHE A 140 3.44 -5.94 5.13
CA PHE A 140 2.67 -6.26 3.93
C PHE A 140 2.81 -5.15 2.88
N VAL A 141 2.80 -5.60 1.63
CA VAL A 141 2.78 -4.79 0.40
C VAL A 141 1.99 -5.59 -0.64
N ASP A 142 0.93 -5.02 -1.23
CA ASP A 142 0.11 -5.48 -2.39
C ASP A 142 -0.11 -6.99 -2.57
N LYS A 143 0.96 -7.75 -2.88
CA LYS A 143 0.96 -9.22 -2.98
C LYS A 143 0.44 -9.97 -1.74
N HIS A 144 0.35 -9.31 -0.59
CA HIS A 144 -0.16 -9.92 0.63
C HIS A 144 -1.69 -9.91 0.69
N HIS A 145 -2.27 -10.82 1.48
CA HIS A 145 -3.71 -10.98 1.59
C HIS A 145 -4.36 -9.95 2.55
N VAL A 146 -4.09 -8.66 2.33
CA VAL A 146 -4.59 -7.55 3.15
C VAL A 146 -5.45 -6.61 2.31
N GLN A 147 -6.54 -6.09 2.87
CA GLN A 147 -7.34 -5.03 2.24
C GLN A 147 -6.77 -3.65 2.60
N GLU A 148 -5.61 -3.33 2.04
CA GLU A 148 -4.80 -2.14 2.39
C GLU A 148 -5.60 -0.84 2.31
N ARG A 149 -6.48 -0.71 1.30
CA ARG A 149 -7.30 0.48 1.08
C ARG A 149 -8.29 0.74 2.23
N VAL A 150 -8.83 -0.32 2.83
CA VAL A 150 -9.72 -0.21 3.99
C VAL A 150 -8.93 0.31 5.19
N TYR A 151 -7.78 -0.30 5.48
CA TYR A 151 -6.93 0.16 6.58
C TYR A 151 -6.39 1.57 6.35
N ALA A 152 -6.03 1.94 5.12
CA ALA A 152 -5.59 3.31 4.78
C ALA A 152 -6.66 4.35 5.11
N ARG A 153 -7.94 4.04 4.87
CA ARG A 153 -9.06 4.89 5.27
C ARG A 153 -9.14 5.09 6.77
N HIS A 154 -9.09 3.98 7.52
CA HIS A 154 -9.19 4.01 8.99
C HIS A 154 -7.93 4.56 9.67
N ALA A 155 -6.78 4.50 9.00
CA ALA A 155 -5.52 5.09 9.44
C ALA A 155 -5.44 6.61 9.16
N GLY A 156 -6.40 7.19 8.43
CA GLY A 156 -6.38 8.60 8.06
C GLY A 156 -5.44 8.95 6.91
N VAL A 157 -4.92 7.96 6.17
CA VAL A 157 -4.03 8.20 5.01
C VAL A 157 -4.79 8.81 3.83
N GLY A 158 -6.09 8.52 3.70
CA GLY A 158 -6.95 9.09 2.66
C GLY A 158 -8.36 8.49 2.68
N TRP A 159 -9.18 8.77 1.68
CA TRP A 159 -10.50 8.15 1.51
C TRP A 159 -10.58 7.30 0.25
N ILE A 160 -11.48 6.32 0.21
CA ILE A 160 -11.70 5.49 -0.98
C ILE A 160 -12.63 6.25 -1.94
N GLY A 161 -12.12 6.64 -3.10
CA GLY A 161 -12.89 7.30 -4.14
C GLY A 161 -13.83 6.35 -4.90
N LYS A 162 -14.74 6.90 -5.71
CA LYS A 162 -15.61 6.10 -6.59
C LYS A 162 -14.82 5.29 -7.64
N ASN A 163 -13.60 5.72 -7.95
CA ASN A 163 -12.65 4.99 -8.80
C ASN A 163 -11.91 3.87 -8.04
N SER A 164 -12.30 3.57 -6.80
CA SER A 164 -11.70 2.57 -5.91
C SER A 164 -10.26 2.84 -5.44
N CYS A 165 -9.66 3.98 -5.80
CA CYS A 165 -8.35 4.39 -5.30
C CYS A 165 -8.47 5.06 -3.93
N VAL A 166 -7.42 4.96 -3.11
CA VAL A 166 -7.27 5.85 -1.95
C VAL A 166 -6.82 7.21 -2.47
N ILE A 167 -7.49 8.27 -2.02
CA ILE A 167 -7.21 9.65 -2.37
C ILE A 167 -6.81 10.36 -1.09
N ASN A 168 -5.59 10.89 -1.07
CA ASN A 168 -5.14 11.82 -0.03
C ASN A 168 -5.45 13.25 -0.49
N PRO A 169 -5.96 14.14 0.40
CA PRO A 169 -6.36 15.49 0.00
C PRO A 169 -5.18 16.36 -0.49
N GLU A 170 -3.97 16.10 -0.01
CA GLU A 170 -2.77 16.87 -0.37
C GLU A 170 -1.95 16.17 -1.45
N LEU A 171 -1.86 14.84 -1.38
CA LEU A 171 -0.96 14.04 -2.23
C LEU A 171 -1.64 13.38 -3.43
N GLY A 172 -2.97 13.40 -3.50
CA GLY A 172 -3.74 12.75 -4.56
C GLY A 172 -3.78 11.22 -4.44
N SER A 173 -3.96 10.52 -5.57
CA SER A 173 -4.20 9.06 -5.60
C SER A 173 -3.05 8.24 -6.20
N TYR A 174 -1.97 8.88 -6.65
CA TYR A 174 -0.81 8.21 -7.21
C TYR A 174 0.14 7.76 -6.10
N MET A 175 -0.37 6.85 -5.27
CA MET A 175 0.25 6.40 -4.05
C MET A 175 0.25 4.87 -4.00
N PHE A 176 1.40 4.27 -3.73
CA PHE A 176 1.47 2.89 -3.30
C PHE A 176 1.07 2.81 -1.83
N LEU A 177 0.33 1.78 -1.47
CA LEU A 177 0.00 1.47 -0.09
C LEU A 177 0.83 0.27 0.36
N CYS A 178 1.18 0.29 1.63
CA CYS A 178 1.82 -0.81 2.32
C CYS A 178 1.67 -0.62 3.83
N GLY A 179 2.16 -1.57 4.64
CA GLY A 179 2.03 -1.41 6.08
C GLY A 179 2.62 -2.51 6.93
N ILE A 180 2.35 -2.40 8.23
CA ILE A 180 2.81 -3.30 9.28
C ILE A 180 1.60 -3.65 10.16
N ALA A 181 1.21 -4.91 10.20
CA ALA A 181 0.35 -5.42 11.26
C ALA A 181 1.22 -5.62 12.51
N THR A 182 0.77 -5.16 13.67
CA THR A 182 1.56 -5.23 14.91
C THR A 182 0.70 -5.60 16.10
N SER A 183 1.28 -6.32 17.07
CA SER A 183 0.61 -6.68 18.32
C SER A 183 0.54 -5.53 19.35
N LEU A 184 0.84 -4.30 18.92
CA LEU A 184 0.74 -3.08 19.73
C LEU A 184 -0.61 -2.39 19.56
#